data_AF-A0A928KX38-F1
#
_entry.id   AF-A0A928KX38-F1
#
_cell.length_a   1.000
_cell.length_b   1.000
_cell.length_c   1.000
_cell.angle_alpha   90.00
_cell.angle_beta   90.00
_cell.angle_gamma   90.00
#
_symmetry.space_group_name_H-M   'P 1'
#
loop_
_entity.id
_entity.type
_entity.pdbx_description
1 polymer ?
#
loop_
_entity_poly.entity_id
_entity_poly.type
_entity_poly.pdbx_seq_one_letter_code
_entity_poly.pdbx_strand_id
1 'polypeptide(L)'
;MATNDTNDMQRMQQDAIRRVREMQNRAQQSLSRSQQGASPEPQKPEPEPQPQRHHDSSPAKGAPPALPLPQPSTLSNLFDGLLQDGERTLILILLLILVSEKADTGLIFALMYLII
;
A
#
# COMPACT_ATOMS: atom_id res chain seq x y z
N MET A 1 17.81 -14.67 -22.78
CA MET A 1 17.48 -13.23 -22.82
C MET A 1 16.48 -12.90 -21.68
N ALA A 2 16.84 -13.15 -20.41
CA ALA A 2 15.92 -12.98 -19.26
C ALA A 2 16.44 -11.98 -18.21
N THR A 3 17.66 -11.47 -18.40
CA THR A 3 18.31 -10.51 -17.49
C THR A 3 17.86 -9.08 -17.75
N ASN A 4 17.36 -8.79 -18.95
CA ASN A 4 16.95 -7.43 -19.34
C ASN A 4 15.62 -7.06 -18.67
N ASP A 5 14.65 -7.97 -18.64
CA ASP A 5 13.34 -7.76 -18.02
C ASP A 5 13.43 -7.43 -16.52
N THR A 6 14.35 -8.06 -15.80
CA THR A 6 14.58 -7.77 -14.37
C THR A 6 15.10 -6.35 -14.15
N ASN A 7 16.00 -5.88 -15.01
CA ASN A 7 16.53 -4.52 -14.94
C ASN A 7 15.46 -3.48 -15.31
N ASP A 8 14.61 -3.77 -16.28
CA ASP A 8 13.50 -2.89 -16.68
C ASP A 8 12.41 -2.82 -15.62
N MET A 9 12.10 -3.94 -14.97
CA MET A 9 11.17 -3.99 -13.85
C MET A 9 11.70 -3.19 -12.64
N GLN A 10 13.01 -3.26 -12.35
CA GLN A 10 13.64 -2.44 -11.32
C GLN A 10 13.55 -0.94 -11.62
N ARG A 11 13.74 -0.53 -12.88
CA ARG A 11 13.59 0.87 -13.31
C ARG A 11 12.14 1.34 -13.17
N MET A 12 11.19 0.49 -13.53
CA MET A 12 9.77 0.80 -13.39
C MET A 12 9.36 0.94 -11.91
N GLN A 13 9.89 0.10 -11.02
CA GLN A 13 9.68 0.22 -9.58
C GLN A 13 10.24 1.55 -9.04
N GLN A 14 11.43 1.95 -9.46
CA GLN A 14 12.03 3.23 -9.07
C GLN A 14 11.17 4.43 -9.52
N ASP A 15 10.66 4.40 -10.76
CA ASP A 15 9.77 5.44 -11.28
C ASP A 15 8.43 5.47 -10.54
N ALA A 16 7.84 4.30 -10.26
CA ALA A 16 6.60 4.16 -9.52
C ALA A 16 6.70 4.76 -8.11
N ILE A 17 7.76 4.41 -7.37
CA ILE A 17 8.00 4.94 -6.01
C ILE A 17 8.14 6.46 -6.05
N ARG A 18 8.88 7.00 -7.04
CA ARG A 18 9.07 8.44 -7.20
C ARG A 18 7.74 9.16 -7.41
N ARG A 19 6.88 8.65 -8.30
CA ARG A 19 5.55 9.23 -8.59
C ARG A 19 4.59 9.12 -7.41
N VAL A 20 4.59 7.99 -6.69
CA VAL A 20 3.76 7.81 -5.49
C VAL A 20 4.17 8.82 -4.41
N ARG A 21 5.47 9.05 -4.21
CA ARG A 21 5.96 10.03 -3.23
C ARG A 21 5.57 11.46 -3.60
N GLU A 22 5.69 11.82 -4.88
CA GLU A 22 5.23 13.12 -5.38
C GLU A 22 3.71 13.28 -5.20
N MET A 23 2.94 12.24 -5.50
CA MET A 23 1.49 12.23 -5.36
C MET A 23 1.06 12.32 -3.89
N GLN A 24 1.72 11.61 -2.98
CA GLN A 24 1.47 11.71 -1.55
C GLN A 24 1.79 13.11 -1.03
N ASN A 25 2.93 13.68 -1.42
CA ASN A 25 3.30 15.03 -1.00
C ASN A 25 2.28 16.07 -1.53
N ARG A 26 1.86 15.93 -2.79
CA ARG A 26 0.83 16.79 -3.39
C ARG A 26 -0.55 16.59 -2.74
N ALA A 27 -0.91 15.36 -2.38
CA ALA A 27 -2.17 15.05 -1.69
C ALA A 27 -2.17 15.67 -0.29
N GLN A 28 -1.07 15.51 0.47
CA GLN A 28 -0.90 16.12 1.78
C GLN A 28 -0.92 17.65 1.70
N GLN A 29 -0.24 18.24 0.71
CA GLN A 29 -0.29 19.69 0.46
C GLN A 29 -1.70 20.14 0.08
N SER A 30 -2.44 19.36 -0.70
CA SER A 30 -3.83 19.67 -1.05
C SER A 30 -4.77 19.55 0.14
N LEU A 31 -4.58 18.55 1.02
CA LEU A 31 -5.32 18.37 2.26
C LEU A 31 -5.03 19.54 3.22
N SER A 32 -3.76 19.85 3.45
CA SER A 32 -3.36 20.99 4.27
C SER A 32 -3.84 22.32 3.70
N ARG A 33 -3.82 22.51 2.37
CA ARG A 33 -4.36 23.72 1.73
C ARG A 33 -5.89 23.77 1.81
N SER A 34 -6.58 22.65 1.69
CA SER A 34 -8.04 22.58 1.90
C SER A 34 -8.44 22.82 3.36
N GLN A 35 -7.53 22.60 4.32
CA GLN A 35 -7.74 22.96 5.73
C GLN A 35 -7.37 24.42 6.04
N GLN A 36 -6.70 25.14 5.13
CA GLN A 36 -6.17 26.50 5.41
C GLN A 36 -6.53 27.59 4.38
N GLY A 37 -7.35 27.30 3.36
CA GLY A 37 -7.78 28.33 2.43
C GLY A 37 -8.95 27.91 1.56
N ALA A 38 -10.06 28.62 1.71
CA ALA A 38 -11.09 28.76 0.69
C ALA A 38 -10.46 29.10 -0.69
N SER A 39 -10.91 28.38 -1.72
CA SER A 39 -10.91 28.60 -3.19
C SER A 39 -9.83 29.48 -3.86
N PRO A 40 -9.33 29.08 -5.05
CA PRO A 40 -9.77 29.83 -6.23
C PRO A 40 -10.01 28.97 -7.49
N GLU A 41 -11.17 29.16 -8.11
CA GLU A 41 -11.52 28.67 -9.45
C GLU A 41 -10.72 29.37 -10.58
N PRO A 42 -10.47 28.70 -11.72
CA PRO A 42 -9.89 29.30 -12.94
C PRO A 42 -10.96 29.99 -13.81
N GLN A 43 -10.64 31.21 -14.25
CA GLN A 43 -11.47 32.10 -15.06
C GLN A 43 -11.58 31.69 -16.56
N LYS A 44 -12.73 31.95 -17.18
CA LYS A 44 -12.90 32.30 -18.62
C LYS A 44 -14.25 33.02 -18.87
N PRO A 45 -14.48 33.75 -19.98
CA PRO A 45 -14.61 35.22 -19.96
C PRO A 45 -15.94 35.79 -20.54
N GLU A 46 -16.32 36.98 -20.03
CA GLU A 46 -17.04 38.10 -20.69
C GLU A 46 -18.56 37.98 -21.00
N PRO A 47 -19.33 39.10 -21.10
CA PRO A 47 -19.46 40.31 -20.27
C PRO A 47 -20.93 40.61 -19.84
N GLU A 48 -21.21 41.12 -18.64
CA GLU A 48 -22.22 42.17 -18.36
C GLU A 48 -22.24 42.53 -16.86
N PRO A 49 -22.55 43.79 -16.47
CA PRO A 49 -22.13 44.36 -15.20
C PRO A 49 -23.20 44.26 -14.11
N GLN A 50 -23.06 43.36 -13.13
CA GLN A 50 -23.83 43.44 -11.88
C GLN A 50 -23.03 43.05 -10.64
N PRO A 51 -23.23 43.72 -9.50
CA PRO A 51 -22.31 43.71 -8.37
C PRO A 51 -22.63 42.55 -7.41
N GLN A 52 -21.64 41.67 -7.22
CA GLN A 52 -21.36 40.86 -6.02
C GLN A 52 -22.56 40.18 -5.29
N ARG A 53 -22.64 38.84 -5.39
CA ARG A 53 -22.20 37.87 -4.35
C ARG A 53 -22.94 36.52 -4.47
N HIS A 54 -22.19 35.45 -4.16
CA HIS A 54 -22.58 34.17 -3.52
C HIS A 54 -22.80 32.91 -4.39
N HIS A 55 -21.87 31.97 -4.15
CA HIS A 55 -22.00 30.52 -4.01
C HIS A 55 -22.35 29.62 -5.22
N ASP A 56 -21.28 28.99 -5.66
CA ASP A 56 -21.06 27.70 -6.30
C ASP A 56 -21.84 26.51 -5.66
N SER A 57 -22.33 25.60 -6.53
CA SER A 57 -22.08 24.15 -6.52
C SER A 57 -23.27 23.23 -6.82
N SER A 58 -23.16 22.56 -7.96
CA SER A 58 -23.81 21.30 -8.38
C SER A 58 -22.81 20.57 -9.30
N PRO A 59 -22.85 19.24 -9.52
CA PRO A 59 -23.12 18.09 -8.66
C PRO A 59 -21.91 17.12 -8.65
N ALA A 60 -22.05 16.01 -7.91
CA ALA A 60 -21.16 14.84 -7.84
C ALA A 60 -20.26 14.56 -9.07
N LYS A 61 -18.94 14.44 -8.85
CA LYS A 61 -18.01 13.84 -9.81
C LYS A 61 -17.10 12.83 -9.12
N GLY A 62 -17.06 11.64 -9.72
CA GLY A 62 -16.61 10.37 -9.16
C GLY A 62 -15.29 10.41 -8.41
N ALA A 63 -15.29 9.72 -7.27
CA ALA A 63 -14.08 9.25 -6.63
C ALA A 63 -13.26 8.42 -7.66
N PRO A 64 -11.96 8.70 -7.85
CA PRO A 64 -11.11 7.81 -8.61
C PRO A 64 -11.09 6.45 -7.90
N PRO A 65 -11.18 5.31 -8.62
CA PRO A 65 -11.00 4.01 -8.01
C PRO A 65 -9.62 4.00 -7.35
N ALA A 66 -9.59 3.73 -6.04
CA ALA A 66 -8.35 3.60 -5.29
C ALA A 66 -7.45 2.59 -6.02
N LEU A 67 -6.31 3.07 -6.56
CA LEU A 67 -5.29 2.18 -7.10
C LEU A 67 -4.88 1.23 -5.96
N PRO A 68 -4.87 -0.09 -6.17
CA PRO A 68 -4.34 -1.01 -5.18
C PRO A 68 -2.90 -0.61 -4.90
N LEU A 69 -2.58 -0.32 -3.63
CA LEU A 69 -1.20 -0.19 -3.19
C LEU A 69 -0.45 -1.47 -3.60
N PRO A 70 0.86 -1.38 -3.93
CA PRO A 70 1.66 -2.56 -4.19
C PRO A 70 1.59 -3.44 -2.95
N GLN A 71 0.81 -4.53 -3.05
CA GLN A 71 0.64 -5.45 -1.95
C GLN A 71 2.02 -6.05 -1.70
N PRO A 72 2.64 -5.83 -0.53
CA PRO A 72 3.84 -6.56 -0.17
C PRO A 72 3.51 -8.05 -0.30
N SER A 73 4.46 -8.78 -0.86
CA SER A 73 4.38 -10.17 -1.26
C SER A 73 3.50 -10.97 -0.30
N THR A 74 2.42 -11.58 -0.79
CA THR A 74 1.46 -12.34 0.04
C THR A 74 2.17 -13.31 0.99
N LEU A 75 3.27 -13.90 0.54
CA LEU A 75 4.15 -14.74 1.36
C LEU A 75 4.73 -14.00 2.56
N SER A 76 5.29 -12.80 2.38
CA SER A 76 5.84 -11.98 3.46
C SER A 76 4.81 -11.69 4.53
N ASN A 77 3.57 -11.35 4.15
CA ASN A 77 2.49 -11.11 5.11
C ASN A 77 2.04 -12.38 5.83
N LEU A 78 2.07 -13.54 5.16
CA LEU A 78 1.79 -14.83 5.80
C LEU A 78 2.88 -15.22 6.80
N PHE A 79 4.16 -15.01 6.45
CA PHE A 79 5.29 -15.22 7.37
C PHE A 79 5.24 -14.25 8.54
N ASP A 80 4.90 -12.98 8.30
CA ASP A 80 4.79 -11.96 9.35
C ASP A 80 3.64 -12.31 10.31
N GLY A 81 2.49 -12.75 9.79
CA GLY A 81 1.39 -13.26 10.61
C GLY A 81 1.74 -14.52 11.41
N LEU A 82 2.55 -15.41 10.84
CA LEU A 82 3.03 -16.63 11.50
C LEU A 82 4.06 -16.33 12.61
N LEU A 83 4.90 -15.30 12.42
CA LEU A 83 5.92 -14.84 13.37
C LEU A 83 5.35 -13.92 14.47
N GLN A 84 4.24 -13.24 14.18
CA GLN A 84 3.56 -12.39 15.15
C GLN A 84 2.72 -13.20 16.15
N ASP A 85 2.33 -14.42 15.77
CA ASP A 85 1.71 -15.39 16.65
C ASP A 85 2.79 -16.09 17.49
N GLY A 86 2.83 -15.75 18.80
CA GLY A 86 3.83 -16.28 19.71
C GLY A 86 3.76 -17.80 19.90
N GLU A 87 2.57 -18.40 19.78
CA GLU A 87 2.40 -19.86 19.89
C GLU A 87 2.95 -20.56 18.64
N ARG A 88 2.57 -20.08 17.45
CA ARG A 88 3.07 -20.63 16.18
C ARG A 88 4.58 -20.42 16.02
N THR A 89 5.09 -19.27 16.47
CA THR A 89 6.53 -18.99 16.49
C THR A 89 7.28 -19.94 17.41
N LEU A 90 6.73 -20.25 18.59
CA LEU A 90 7.31 -21.23 19.51
C LEU A 90 7.30 -22.63 18.89
N ILE A 91 6.22 -23.03 18.22
CA ILE A 91 6.16 -24.30 17.47
C ILE A 91 7.21 -24.33 16.35
N LEU A 92 7.42 -23.23 15.62
CA LEU A 92 8.46 -23.13 14.58
C LEU A 92 9.87 -23.29 15.14
N ILE A 93 10.18 -22.64 16.26
CA ILE A 93 11.47 -22.77 16.94
C ILE A 93 11.66 -24.20 17.43
N LEU A 94 10.62 -24.81 18.00
CA LEU A 94 10.65 -26.20 18.45
C LEU A 94 10.87 -27.15 17.26
N LEU A 95 10.17 -26.95 16.15
CA LEU A 95 10.35 -27.70 14.90
C LEU A 95 11.80 -27.61 14.39
N LEU A 96 12.39 -26.41 14.40
CA LEU A 96 13.78 -26.19 13.99
C LEU A 96 14.78 -26.97 14.88
N ILE A 97 14.54 -26.96 16.19
CA ILE A 97 15.34 -27.72 17.16
C ILE A 97 15.19 -29.23 16.90
N LEU A 98 13.96 -29.72 16.72
CA LEU A 98 13.68 -31.14 16.48
C LEU A 98 14.33 -31.66 15.19
N VAL A 99 14.29 -30.88 14.12
CA VAL A 99 14.94 -31.23 12.85
C VAL A 99 16.46 -31.32 13.04
N SER A 100 17.04 -30.41 13.82
CA SER A 100 18.48 -30.39 14.11
C SER A 100 18.93 -31.63 14.90
N GLU A 101 18.13 -32.04 15.88
CA GLU A 101 18.37 -33.20 16.74
C GLU A 101 17.96 -34.55 16.10
N LYS A 102 17.50 -34.54 14.84
CA LYS A 102 16.94 -35.73 14.15
C LYS A 102 15.86 -36.45 14.96
N ALA A 103 14.94 -35.68 15.53
CA ALA A 103 13.78 -36.21 16.23
C ALA A 103 12.87 -37.04 15.31
N ASP A 104 11.92 -37.75 15.92
CA ASP A 104 10.96 -38.60 15.20
C ASP A 104 10.21 -37.82 14.10
N THR A 105 10.11 -38.44 12.92
CA THR A 105 9.45 -37.81 11.76
C THR A 105 7.94 -37.64 11.98
N GLY A 106 7.29 -38.55 12.71
CA GLY A 106 5.89 -38.42 13.10
C GLY A 106 5.66 -37.20 14.00
N LEU A 107 6.58 -36.95 14.95
CA LEU A 107 6.52 -35.77 15.81
C LEU A 107 6.71 -34.46 15.02
N ILE A 108 7.65 -34.45 14.06
CA ILE A 108 7.85 -33.30 13.16
C ILE A 108 6.57 -33.03 12.35
N PHE A 109 5.94 -34.07 11.80
CA PHE A 109 4.67 -33.92 11.06
C PHE A 109 3.52 -33.47 11.96
N ALA A 110 3.44 -33.94 13.20
CA ALA A 110 2.42 -33.52 14.15
C ALA A 110 2.53 -32.01 14.49
N LEU A 111 3.75 -31.51 14.69
CA LEU A 111 3.99 -30.07 14.89
C LEU A 111 3.68 -29.27 13.62
N MET A 112 4.01 -29.80 12.44
CA MET A 112 3.67 -29.16 11.17
C MET A 112 2.16 -29.09 10.95
N TYR A 113 1.40 -30.10 11.39
CA TYR A 113 -0.06 -30.11 11.34
C TYR A 113 -0.68 -29.07 12.29
N LEU A 114 -0.10 -28.86 13.47
CA LEU A 114 -0.56 -27.83 14.42
C LEU A 114 -0.38 -26.39 13.93
N ILE A 115 0.51 -26.17 12.95
CA ILE A 115 0.80 -24.85 12.38
C ILE A 115 -0.28 -24.37 11.40
N ILE A 116 -1.06 -25.30 10.84
CA ILE A 116 -2.11 -25.05 9.84
C ILE A 116 -3.40 -24.66 10.56
#